data_AF-A0A528CW80-F1
#
_entry.id   AF-A0A528CW80-F1
#
_cell.length_a   1.000
_cell.length_b   1.000
_cell.length_c   1.000
_cell.angle_alpha   90.00
_cell.angle_beta   90.00
_cell.angle_gamma   90.00
#
_symmetry.space_group_name_H-M   'P 1'
#
loop_
_entity.id
_entity.type
_entity.pdbx_description
1 polymer ?
#
loop_
_entity_poly.entity_id
_entity_poly.type
_entity_poly.pdbx_seq_one_letter_code
_entity_poly.pdbx_strand_id
1 'polypeptide(L)'
;MKLFDCPHCGHRLYFENAQCLNCASPVLYDPGHARFVLLGAGGVFQCTNADECACNWMAEPGHAFCRACVLNQLIPDLSVEGNRRRWIRVEAAKKRAIYSLLAAGLPVVPKRNAGDEAGLAFDFLADPIGGGPGGERILTGHDHGLITLNVAEADSAERERRRVEMGENYRTLLGHFRHELGHYYWDRLIRDDPQRLAAFRALFGDDRIDYEQALKAYHAKGAAPDWQQDHISAYATSHPWEDWAETWAHHLHITDTLEMVHALNFP
;
A
#
# COMPACT_ATOMS: atom_id res chain seq x y z
N MET A 1 -1.31 -2.24 -13.10
CA MET A 1 -2.55 -1.47 -13.03
C MET A 1 -3.02 -1.19 -14.45
N LYS A 2 -4.21 -1.66 -14.81
CA LYS A 2 -4.80 -1.47 -16.13
C LYS A 2 -5.06 0.00 -16.44
N LEU A 3 -5.24 0.26 -17.73
CA LEU A 3 -5.77 1.51 -18.25
C LEU A 3 -7.30 1.46 -18.19
N PHE A 4 -7.91 2.62 -18.02
CA PHE A 4 -9.35 2.77 -18.00
C PHE A 4 -9.82 3.62 -19.19
N ASP A 5 -11.12 3.65 -19.44
CA ASP A 5 -11.71 4.47 -20.49
C ASP A 5 -12.62 5.55 -19.89
N CYS A 6 -12.62 6.72 -20.53
CA CYS A 6 -13.53 7.79 -20.16
C CYS A 6 -14.98 7.38 -20.47
N PRO A 7 -15.90 7.44 -19.49
CA PRO A 7 -17.29 7.03 -19.69
C PRO A 7 -18.08 7.95 -20.65
N HIS A 8 -17.53 9.11 -21.02
CA HIS A 8 -18.16 10.06 -21.93
C HIS A 8 -17.65 9.92 -23.38
N CYS A 9 -16.33 9.85 -23.59
CA CYS A 9 -15.73 9.88 -24.94
C CYS A 9 -14.86 8.67 -25.29
N GLY A 10 -14.70 7.70 -24.39
CA GLY A 10 -13.88 6.50 -24.61
C GLY A 10 -12.37 6.76 -24.63
N HIS A 11 -11.90 7.99 -24.37
CA HIS A 11 -10.47 8.27 -24.29
C HIS A 11 -9.83 7.59 -23.08
N ARG A 12 -8.61 7.09 -23.26
CA ARG A 12 -7.86 6.38 -22.23
C ARG A 12 -7.59 7.27 -21.01
N LEU A 13 -7.80 6.72 -19.83
CA LEU A 13 -7.56 7.33 -18.52
C LEU A 13 -6.55 6.50 -17.73
N TYR A 14 -5.67 7.21 -17.05
CA TYR A 14 -4.81 6.68 -16.00
C TYR A 14 -5.54 6.71 -14.65
N PHE A 15 -5.10 5.87 -13.73
CA PHE A 15 -5.80 5.67 -12.47
C PHE A 15 -5.94 6.93 -11.62
N GLU A 16 -4.99 7.87 -11.71
CA GLU A 16 -5.00 9.12 -10.95
C GLU A 16 -5.74 10.26 -11.65
N ASN A 17 -6.31 10.04 -12.85
CA ASN A 17 -7.05 11.11 -13.52
C ASN A 17 -8.34 11.43 -12.76
N ALA A 18 -8.55 12.72 -12.46
CA ALA A 18 -9.81 13.28 -11.97
C ALA A 18 -10.62 13.98 -13.09
N GLN A 19 -10.02 14.10 -14.27
CA GLN A 19 -10.62 14.71 -15.46
C GLN A 19 -10.10 14.01 -16.71
N CYS A 20 -10.95 13.85 -17.72
CA CYS A 20 -10.52 13.37 -19.03
C CYS A 20 -9.73 14.45 -19.77
N LEU A 21 -8.50 14.14 -20.18
CA LEU A 21 -7.62 15.07 -20.90
C LEU A 21 -8.06 15.35 -22.34
N ASN A 22 -9.04 14.60 -22.88
CA ASN A 22 -9.57 14.81 -24.24
C ASN A 22 -10.88 15.63 -24.25
N CYS A 23 -11.87 15.26 -23.43
CA CYS A 23 -13.19 15.92 -23.42
C CYS A 23 -13.43 16.81 -22.20
N ALA A 24 -12.45 16.97 -21.31
CA ALA A 24 -12.53 17.74 -20.07
C ALA A 24 -13.62 17.30 -19.08
N SER A 25 -14.30 16.17 -19.30
CA SER A 25 -15.29 15.66 -18.35
C SER A 25 -14.63 15.29 -17.01
N PRO A 26 -15.12 15.81 -15.87
CA PRO A 26 -14.68 15.38 -14.55
C PRO A 26 -15.15 13.95 -14.29
N VAL A 27 -14.26 13.14 -13.72
CA VAL A 27 -14.49 11.70 -13.51
C VAL A 27 -14.09 11.27 -12.10
N LEU A 28 -14.77 10.25 -11.60
CA LEU A 28 -14.45 9.58 -10.35
C LEU A 28 -14.27 8.08 -10.58
N TYR A 29 -13.31 7.47 -9.90
CA TYR A 29 -13.13 6.04 -9.87
C TYR A 29 -14.15 5.39 -8.93
N ASP A 30 -14.88 4.41 -9.46
CA ASP A 30 -15.81 3.55 -8.76
C ASP A 30 -15.11 2.24 -8.36
N PRO A 31 -14.77 2.06 -7.07
CA PRO A 31 -14.11 0.85 -6.59
C PRO A 31 -15.01 -0.39 -6.60
N GLY A 32 -16.33 -0.23 -6.65
CA GLY A 32 -17.28 -1.37 -6.68
C GLY A 32 -17.33 -2.06 -8.04
N HIS A 33 -17.21 -1.28 -9.12
CA HIS A 33 -17.25 -1.79 -10.50
C HIS A 33 -15.90 -1.70 -11.23
N ALA A 34 -14.86 -1.22 -10.55
CA ALA A 34 -13.52 -1.02 -11.09
C ALA A 34 -13.49 -0.26 -12.44
N ARG A 35 -14.16 0.91 -12.48
CA ARG A 35 -14.28 1.78 -13.67
C ARG A 35 -14.36 3.26 -13.29
N PHE A 36 -14.24 4.16 -14.25
CA PHE A 36 -14.57 5.58 -14.05
C PHE A 36 -16.04 5.87 -14.33
N VAL A 37 -16.60 6.82 -13.58
CA VAL A 37 -17.94 7.39 -13.73
C VAL A 37 -17.85 8.92 -13.83
N LEU A 38 -18.87 9.56 -14.38
CA LEU A 38 -18.92 11.03 -14.49
C LEU A 38 -19.28 11.67 -13.16
N LEU A 39 -18.52 12.70 -12.77
CA LEU A 39 -18.93 13.55 -11.65
C LEU A 39 -20.21 14.30 -12.03
N GLY A 40 -21.20 14.32 -11.12
CA GLY A 40 -22.51 14.94 -11.34
C GLY A 40 -23.57 13.99 -11.91
N ALA A 41 -23.20 12.74 -12.24
CA ALA A 41 -24.19 11.71 -12.52
C ALA A 41 -24.98 11.33 -11.24
N GLY A 42 -26.24 10.95 -11.37
CA GLY A 42 -27.09 10.57 -10.24
C GLY A 42 -26.49 9.41 -9.44
N GLY A 43 -26.46 9.54 -8.11
CA GLY A 43 -25.90 8.51 -7.20
C GLY A 43 -24.37 8.46 -7.13
N VAL A 44 -23.67 9.38 -7.77
CA VAL A 44 -22.21 9.52 -7.67
C VAL A 44 -21.87 10.59 -6.65
N PHE A 45 -21.19 10.20 -5.57
CA PHE A 45 -20.78 11.10 -4.50
C PHE A 45 -19.26 11.25 -4.50
N GLN A 46 -18.76 12.48 -4.46
CA GLN A 46 -17.32 12.72 -4.39
C GLN A 46 -16.81 12.51 -2.97
N CYS A 47 -15.64 11.89 -2.83
CA CYS A 47 -14.96 11.79 -1.53
C CYS A 47 -14.58 13.19 -1.02
N THR A 48 -14.81 13.44 0.27
CA THR A 48 -14.46 14.72 0.93
C THR A 48 -12.98 15.07 0.79
N ASN A 49 -12.10 14.06 0.73
CA ASN A 49 -10.66 14.28 0.53
C ASN A 49 -10.26 14.60 -0.94
N ALA A 50 -11.21 14.88 -1.82
CA ALA A 50 -10.90 15.27 -3.19
C ALA A 50 -10.02 16.52 -3.25
N ASP A 51 -10.37 17.56 -2.49
CA ASP A 51 -9.63 18.83 -2.45
C ASP A 51 -8.38 18.77 -1.55
N GLU A 52 -8.35 17.79 -0.64
CA GLU A 52 -7.30 17.66 0.38
C GLU A 52 -6.13 16.79 -0.07
N CYS A 53 -6.40 15.62 -0.68
CA CYS A 53 -5.38 14.67 -1.13
C CYS A 53 -5.47 14.31 -2.62
N ALA A 54 -6.09 15.16 -3.44
CA ALA A 54 -6.35 14.88 -4.86
C ALA A 54 -7.09 13.54 -5.05
N CYS A 55 -8.03 13.21 -4.15
CA CYS A 55 -8.81 11.98 -4.25
C CYS A 55 -9.75 12.02 -5.44
N ASN A 56 -9.60 11.06 -6.35
CA ASN A 56 -10.49 10.89 -7.50
C ASN A 56 -11.45 9.70 -7.33
N TRP A 57 -11.62 9.13 -6.14
CA TRP A 57 -12.57 8.03 -5.93
C TRP A 57 -13.93 8.54 -5.48
N MET A 58 -15.00 7.87 -5.90
CA MET A 58 -16.33 8.14 -5.35
C MET A 58 -16.51 7.55 -3.95
N ALA A 59 -17.33 8.20 -3.14
CA ALA A 59 -17.84 7.70 -1.86
C ALA A 59 -19.14 6.93 -2.07
N GLU A 60 -19.43 6.03 -1.14
CA GLU A 60 -20.72 5.34 -1.09
C GLU A 60 -21.83 6.30 -0.62
N PRO A 61 -23.10 6.07 -1.01
CA PRO A 61 -24.22 6.91 -0.57
C PRO A 61 -24.28 7.02 0.95
N GLY A 62 -24.31 8.24 1.49
CA GLY A 62 -24.34 8.50 2.93
C GLY A 62 -22.96 8.50 3.61
N HIS A 63 -21.87 8.25 2.88
CA HIS A 63 -20.52 8.29 3.42
C HIS A 63 -19.75 9.51 2.92
N ALA A 64 -19.01 10.16 3.83
CA ALA A 64 -18.18 11.32 3.50
C ALA A 64 -16.88 10.94 2.76
N PHE A 65 -16.35 9.73 3.00
CA PHE A 65 -15.08 9.26 2.47
C PHE A 65 -15.26 8.01 1.61
N CYS A 66 -14.44 7.89 0.56
CA CYS A 66 -14.38 6.68 -0.25
C CYS A 66 -13.77 5.50 0.54
N ARG A 67 -13.92 4.30 -0.02
CA ARG A 67 -13.43 3.04 0.57
C ARG A 67 -11.93 3.03 0.91
N ALA A 68 -11.10 3.83 0.23
CA ALA A 68 -9.68 3.96 0.56
C ALA A 68 -9.41 5.06 1.60
N CYS A 69 -10.08 6.21 1.52
CA CYS A 69 -9.84 7.33 2.44
C CYS A 69 -10.43 7.08 3.83
N VAL A 70 -11.49 6.28 3.95
CA VAL A 70 -12.09 5.89 5.24
C VAL A 70 -11.14 5.03 6.10
N LEU A 71 -10.10 4.45 5.49
CA LEU A 71 -9.07 3.69 6.20
C LEU A 71 -8.03 4.59 6.89
N ASN A 72 -8.04 5.90 6.63
CA ASN A 72 -7.13 6.82 7.31
C ASN A 72 -7.65 7.10 8.71
N GLN A 73 -6.90 6.63 9.70
CA GLN A 73 -7.15 6.96 11.10
C GLN A 73 -6.45 8.28 11.44
N LEU A 74 -5.23 8.47 10.93
CA LEU A 74 -4.49 9.72 11.08
C LEU A 74 -3.87 10.16 9.76
N ILE A 75 -3.99 11.46 9.46
CA ILE A 75 -3.35 12.13 8.34
C ILE A 75 -2.28 13.11 8.88
N PRO A 76 -1.26 13.48 8.11
CA PRO A 76 -0.24 14.41 8.60
C PRO A 76 -0.85 15.79 8.82
N ASP A 77 -0.25 16.56 9.75
CA ASP A 77 -0.62 17.96 9.96
C ASP A 77 -0.44 18.77 8.66
N LEU A 78 -1.55 19.22 8.08
CA LEU A 78 -1.59 19.94 6.82
C LEU A 78 -1.24 21.43 6.96
N SER A 79 -1.10 21.94 8.19
CA SER A 79 -0.58 23.30 8.44
C SER A 79 0.93 23.39 8.19
N VAL A 80 1.62 22.25 8.23
CA VAL A 80 3.06 22.14 7.93
C VAL A 80 3.29 22.13 6.42
N GLU A 81 4.17 23.01 5.96
CA GLU A 81 4.50 23.13 4.54
C GLU A 81 5.00 21.80 3.96
N GLY A 82 4.48 21.43 2.79
CA GLY A 82 4.89 20.22 2.07
C GLY A 82 4.17 18.93 2.52
N ASN A 83 3.57 18.87 3.71
CA ASN A 83 2.85 17.67 4.17
C ASN A 83 1.68 17.29 3.27
N ARG A 84 0.92 18.28 2.78
CA ARG A 84 -0.15 18.03 1.78
C ARG A 84 0.39 17.32 0.53
N ARG A 85 1.52 17.79 -0.02
CA ARG A 85 2.15 17.18 -1.21
C ARG A 85 2.66 15.77 -0.93
N ARG A 86 3.22 15.52 0.25
CA ARG A 86 3.65 14.19 0.67
C ARG A 86 2.46 13.25 0.81
N TRP A 87 1.40 13.71 1.47
CA TRP A 87 0.17 12.94 1.65
C TRP A 87 -0.50 12.56 0.34
N ILE A 88 -0.56 13.47 -0.65
CA ILE A 88 -1.06 13.15 -2.01
C ILE A 88 -0.33 11.94 -2.61
N ARG A 89 1.00 11.88 -2.48
CA ARG A 89 1.82 10.77 -3.01
C ARG A 89 1.58 9.47 -2.25
N VAL A 90 1.48 9.56 -0.92
CA VAL A 90 1.17 8.41 -0.04
C VAL A 90 -0.22 7.86 -0.38
N GLU A 91 -1.22 8.72 -0.50
CA GLU A 91 -2.59 8.34 -0.87
C GLU A 91 -2.67 7.69 -2.25
N ALA A 92 -1.95 8.21 -3.24
CA ALA A 92 -1.88 7.60 -4.56
C ALA A 92 -1.30 6.17 -4.48
N ALA A 93 -0.20 5.98 -3.74
CA ALA A 93 0.38 4.66 -3.54
C ALA A 93 -0.57 3.71 -2.77
N LYS A 94 -1.17 4.17 -1.67
CA LYS A 94 -2.16 3.38 -0.91
C LYS A 94 -3.33 2.97 -1.80
N LYS A 95 -3.91 3.89 -2.57
CA LYS A 95 -5.05 3.59 -3.45
C LYS A 95 -4.73 2.52 -4.50
N ARG A 96 -3.50 2.50 -5.04
CA ARG A 96 -3.05 1.41 -5.92
C ARG A 96 -2.96 0.08 -5.18
N ALA A 97 -2.44 0.07 -3.94
CA ALA A 97 -2.44 -1.15 -3.13
C ALA A 97 -3.88 -1.64 -2.84
N ILE A 98 -4.79 -0.74 -2.42
CA ILE A 98 -6.19 -1.07 -2.18
C ILE A 98 -6.87 -1.57 -3.46
N TYR A 99 -6.59 -0.97 -4.63
CA TYR A 99 -7.07 -1.48 -5.91
C TYR A 99 -6.71 -2.95 -6.11
N SER A 100 -5.44 -3.33 -5.94
CA SER A 100 -5.00 -4.71 -6.14
C SER A 100 -5.69 -5.67 -5.17
N LEU A 101 -5.92 -5.25 -3.92
CA LEU A 101 -6.67 -6.06 -2.94
C LEU A 101 -8.14 -6.26 -3.36
N LEU A 102 -8.80 -5.20 -3.82
CA LEU A 102 -10.19 -5.28 -4.30
C LEU A 102 -10.30 -6.17 -5.54
N ALA A 103 -9.36 -6.05 -6.47
CA ALA A 103 -9.30 -6.89 -7.66
C ALA A 103 -9.07 -8.38 -7.32
N ALA A 104 -8.30 -8.66 -6.26
CA ALA A 104 -8.10 -10.01 -5.73
C ALA A 104 -9.29 -10.53 -4.89
N GLY A 105 -10.35 -9.74 -4.71
CA GLY A 105 -11.50 -10.11 -3.89
C GLY A 105 -11.22 -10.16 -2.38
N LEU A 106 -10.14 -9.52 -1.92
CA LEU A 106 -9.74 -9.53 -0.53
C LEU A 106 -10.55 -8.52 0.31
N PRO A 107 -10.83 -8.83 1.59
CA PRO A 107 -11.62 -7.96 2.46
C PRO A 107 -10.85 -6.70 2.85
N VAL A 108 -11.22 -5.58 2.22
CA VAL A 108 -10.80 -4.24 2.64
C VAL A 108 -11.92 -3.61 3.46
N VAL A 109 -11.77 -3.65 4.79
CA VAL A 109 -12.73 -3.10 5.76
C VAL A 109 -12.00 -2.20 6.75
N PRO A 110 -12.56 -1.04 7.13
CA PRO A 110 -11.96 -0.17 8.13
C PRO A 110 -11.96 -0.84 9.49
N LYS A 111 -10.87 -0.63 10.24
CA LYS A 111 -10.82 -0.95 11.67
C LYS A 111 -11.85 -0.11 12.43
N ARG A 112 -12.56 -0.68 13.42
CA ARG A 112 -13.59 0.04 14.19
C ARG A 112 -13.05 0.54 15.53
N ASN A 113 -12.23 -0.26 16.20
CA ASN A 113 -11.58 0.06 17.46
C ASN A 113 -10.08 -0.29 17.40
N ALA A 114 -9.25 0.37 18.20
CA ALA A 114 -7.81 0.13 18.25
C ALA A 114 -7.45 -1.35 18.57
N GLY A 115 -8.24 -2.02 19.39
CA GLY A 115 -8.01 -3.42 19.79
C GLY A 115 -8.56 -4.48 18.83
N ASP A 116 -9.24 -4.10 17.74
CA ASP A 116 -9.81 -5.09 16.82
C ASP A 116 -8.69 -5.77 16.02
N GLU A 117 -8.54 -7.09 16.09
CA GLU A 117 -7.52 -7.76 15.25
C GLU A 117 -7.82 -7.68 13.75
N ALA A 118 -9.09 -7.53 13.38
CA ALA A 118 -9.55 -7.46 12.01
C ALA A 118 -9.85 -6.01 11.59
N GLY A 119 -9.59 -5.73 10.32
CA GLY A 119 -9.76 -4.41 9.73
C GLY A 119 -8.43 -3.70 9.51
N LEU A 120 -8.45 -2.78 8.55
CA LEU A 120 -7.30 -2.00 8.12
C LEU A 120 -7.47 -0.55 8.58
N ALA A 121 -6.38 0.01 9.09
CA ALA A 121 -6.23 1.43 9.38
C ALA A 121 -4.85 1.91 8.91
N PHE A 122 -4.75 3.19 8.60
CA PHE A 122 -3.49 3.83 8.21
C PHE A 122 -3.25 5.08 9.04
N ASP A 123 -2.04 5.16 9.60
CA ASP A 123 -1.53 6.35 10.27
C ASP A 123 -0.40 6.96 9.44
N PHE A 124 -0.66 8.14 8.90
CA PHE A 124 0.32 8.91 8.14
C PHE A 124 0.90 10.02 8.99
N LEU A 125 2.09 9.77 9.50
CA LEU A 125 2.75 10.64 10.47
C LEU A 125 3.88 11.44 9.81
N ALA A 126 4.16 12.64 10.30
CA ALA A 126 5.34 13.41 9.93
C ALA A 126 6.26 13.53 11.14
N ASP A 127 7.57 13.46 10.93
CA ASP A 127 8.52 13.66 12.03
C ASP A 127 8.32 15.05 12.67
N PRO A 128 8.39 15.16 14.01
CA PRO A 128 8.23 16.43 14.70
C PRO A 128 9.24 17.48 14.19
N ILE A 129 8.79 18.73 14.05
CA ILE A 129 9.65 19.85 13.67
C ILE A 129 10.74 20.01 14.74
N GLY A 130 12.01 19.91 14.36
CA GLY A 130 13.15 20.05 15.26
C GLY A 130 13.75 18.73 15.77
N GLY A 131 13.26 17.58 15.29
CA GLY A 131 13.94 16.30 15.45
C GLY A 131 15.26 16.28 14.70
N GLY A 132 16.33 16.77 15.33
CA GLY A 132 17.70 16.61 14.85
C GLY A 132 18.09 15.11 14.80
N PRO A 133 19.36 14.78 14.52
CA PRO A 133 19.85 13.41 14.64
C PRO A 133 19.71 12.96 16.11
N GLY A 134 18.62 12.26 16.44
CA GLY A 134 18.25 11.85 17.80
C GLY A 134 16.83 12.19 18.27
N GLY A 135 16.02 12.90 17.46
CA GLY A 135 14.57 13.05 17.73
C GLY A 135 13.81 11.73 17.57
N GLU A 136 12.64 11.60 18.21
CA GLU A 136 11.73 10.46 18.00
C GLU A 136 11.41 10.33 16.51
N ARG A 137 11.96 9.28 15.89
CA ARG A 137 11.65 8.92 14.50
C ARG A 137 10.43 8.03 14.50
N ILE A 138 9.45 8.37 13.67
CA ILE A 138 8.34 7.46 13.43
C ILE A 138 8.88 6.21 12.75
N LEU A 139 8.69 5.06 13.39
CA LEU A 139 8.92 3.76 12.79
C LEU A 139 7.73 3.42 11.89
N THR A 140 8.02 3.18 10.62
CA THR A 140 7.06 2.64 9.67
C THR A 140 6.94 1.14 9.90
N GLY A 141 5.74 0.60 9.83
CA GLY A 141 5.48 -0.83 10.01
C GLY A 141 3.99 -1.11 10.17
N HIS A 142 3.68 -2.34 10.60
CA HIS A 142 2.32 -2.79 10.85
C HIS A 142 2.13 -3.26 12.30
N ASP A 143 0.91 -3.12 12.80
CA ASP A 143 0.49 -3.65 14.10
C ASP A 143 -1.01 -4.00 14.04
N HIS A 144 -1.34 -5.30 14.06
CA HIS A 144 -2.72 -5.80 14.02
C HIS A 144 -3.63 -5.08 13.00
N GLY A 145 -3.13 -4.84 11.77
CA GLY A 145 -3.88 -4.17 10.69
C GLY A 145 -3.84 -2.65 10.70
N LEU A 146 -3.21 -2.01 11.69
CA LEU A 146 -2.78 -0.62 11.60
C LEU A 146 -1.44 -0.57 10.85
N ILE A 147 -1.40 0.14 9.73
CA ILE A 147 -0.18 0.39 8.97
C ILE A 147 0.24 1.84 9.20
N THR A 148 1.36 2.03 9.88
CA THR A 148 1.91 3.35 10.19
C THR A 148 2.99 3.67 9.18
N LEU A 149 2.93 4.84 8.53
CA LEU A 149 3.95 5.27 7.58
C LEU A 149 4.35 6.73 7.80
N ASN A 150 5.66 6.95 7.85
CA ASN A 150 6.22 8.30 7.88
C ASN A 150 6.10 8.94 6.48
N VAL A 151 5.38 10.05 6.37
CA VAL A 151 5.14 10.75 5.10
C VAL A 151 6.42 11.34 4.49
N ALA A 152 7.52 11.45 5.25
CA ALA A 152 8.84 11.74 4.71
C ALA A 152 9.29 10.68 3.69
N GLU A 153 8.81 9.43 3.79
CA GLU A 153 9.04 8.40 2.77
C GLU A 153 8.43 8.76 1.41
N ALA A 154 7.59 9.79 1.31
CA ALA A 154 7.12 10.31 0.03
C ALA A 154 8.17 11.15 -0.73
N ASP A 155 9.25 11.56 -0.08
CA ASP A 155 10.38 12.24 -0.72
C ASP A 155 11.32 11.24 -1.38
N SER A 156 11.60 11.43 -2.67
CA SER A 156 12.50 10.56 -3.42
C SER A 156 13.94 10.61 -2.90
N ALA A 157 14.40 11.77 -2.41
CA ALA A 157 15.75 11.91 -1.87
C ALA A 157 15.89 11.17 -0.53
N GLU A 158 14.87 11.24 0.34
CA GLU A 158 14.85 10.47 1.59
C GLU A 158 14.76 8.97 1.33
N ARG A 159 13.93 8.55 0.37
CA ARG A 159 13.85 7.12 0.00
C ARG A 159 15.17 6.59 -0.54
N GLU A 160 15.85 7.34 -1.41
CA GLU A 160 17.12 6.91 -1.96
C GLU A 160 18.21 6.86 -0.88
N ARG A 161 18.24 7.83 0.05
CA ARG A 161 19.10 7.76 1.23
C ARG A 161 18.86 6.47 2.04
N ARG A 162 17.62 6.22 2.45
CA ARG A 162 17.26 5.02 3.24
C ARG A 162 17.55 3.72 2.48
N ARG A 163 17.30 3.70 1.17
CA ARG A 163 17.59 2.55 0.31
C ARG A 163 19.09 2.22 0.34
N VAL A 164 19.96 3.22 0.21
CA VAL A 164 21.42 3.04 0.28
C VAL A 164 21.86 2.61 1.68
N GLU A 165 21.30 3.24 2.73
CA GLU A 165 21.59 2.88 4.13
C GLU A 165 21.22 1.43 4.48
N MET A 166 20.10 0.92 3.92
CA MET A 166 19.58 -0.43 4.19
C MET A 166 20.04 -1.49 3.18
N GLY A 167 20.81 -1.10 2.14
CA GLY A 167 21.26 -2.03 1.10
C GLY A 167 20.13 -2.62 0.25
N GLU A 168 19.00 -1.93 0.13
CA GLU A 168 17.81 -2.40 -0.57
C GLU A 168 17.92 -2.13 -2.09
N ASN A 169 17.50 -3.08 -2.93
CA ASN A 169 17.52 -2.87 -4.38
C ASN A 169 16.40 -1.92 -4.84
N TYR A 170 15.26 -1.89 -4.15
CA TYR A 170 14.07 -1.15 -4.58
C TYR A 170 13.18 -0.73 -3.40
N ARG A 171 13.06 0.57 -3.12
CA ARG A 171 12.14 1.10 -2.09
C ARG A 171 11.16 2.10 -2.70
N THR A 172 9.89 1.69 -2.83
CA THR A 172 8.78 2.57 -3.24
C THR A 172 7.68 2.55 -2.20
N LEU A 173 6.90 3.63 -2.11
CA LEU A 173 5.74 3.70 -1.22
C LEU A 173 4.75 2.55 -1.47
N LEU A 174 4.52 2.21 -2.74
CA LEU A 174 3.62 1.12 -3.11
C LEU A 174 4.19 -0.25 -2.72
N GLY A 175 5.49 -0.48 -2.93
CA GLY A 175 6.17 -1.69 -2.46
C GLY A 175 6.02 -1.86 -0.96
N HIS A 176 6.28 -0.79 -0.20
CA HIS A 176 6.15 -0.78 1.25
C HIS A 176 4.72 -1.12 1.69
N PHE A 177 3.70 -0.46 1.13
CA PHE A 177 2.31 -0.80 1.44
C PHE A 177 2.00 -2.26 1.17
N ARG A 178 2.48 -2.83 0.07
CA ARG A 178 2.23 -4.24 -0.25
C ARG A 178 2.90 -5.18 0.75
N HIS A 179 4.11 -4.86 1.20
CA HIS A 179 4.82 -5.62 2.22
C HIS A 179 4.04 -5.63 3.55
N GLU A 180 3.69 -4.45 4.07
CA GLU A 180 2.91 -4.33 5.33
C GLU A 180 1.53 -5.01 5.22
N LEU A 181 0.87 -4.88 4.06
CA LEU A 181 -0.37 -5.60 3.79
C LEU A 181 -0.16 -7.12 3.75
N GLY A 182 1.01 -7.58 3.31
CA GLY A 182 1.39 -9.00 3.31
C GLY A 182 1.35 -9.59 4.73
N HIS A 183 1.91 -8.90 5.72
CA HIS A 183 1.80 -9.30 7.12
C HIS A 183 0.36 -9.31 7.61
N TYR A 184 -0.41 -8.26 7.33
CA TYR A 184 -1.83 -8.23 7.69
C TYR A 184 -2.60 -9.42 7.09
N TYR A 185 -2.37 -9.75 5.83
CA TYR A 185 -3.05 -10.88 5.19
C TYR A 185 -2.49 -12.24 5.60
N TRP A 186 -1.26 -12.33 6.12
CA TRP A 186 -0.79 -13.53 6.79
C TRP A 186 -1.66 -13.85 8.01
N ASP A 187 -1.89 -12.85 8.87
CA ASP A 187 -2.77 -12.99 10.04
C ASP A 187 -4.20 -13.39 9.65
N ARG A 188 -4.70 -12.88 8.52
CA ARG A 188 -6.09 -13.12 8.07
C ARG A 188 -6.28 -14.42 7.33
N LEU A 189 -5.27 -14.87 6.59
CA LEU A 189 -5.41 -15.99 5.67
C LEU A 189 -4.68 -17.24 6.15
N ILE A 190 -3.66 -17.12 6.99
CA ILE A 190 -2.72 -18.20 7.30
C ILE A 190 -2.75 -18.58 8.78
N ARG A 191 -2.47 -17.61 9.67
CA ARG A 191 -2.18 -17.84 11.10
C ARG A 191 -3.19 -18.76 11.81
N ASP A 192 -4.47 -18.48 11.62
CA ASP A 192 -5.56 -19.13 12.36
C ASP A 192 -6.16 -20.35 11.64
N ASP A 193 -5.61 -20.74 10.48
CA ASP A 193 -5.98 -21.96 9.74
C ASP A 193 -4.84 -23.00 9.83
N PRO A 194 -5.03 -24.12 10.58
CA PRO A 194 -3.97 -25.10 10.80
C PRO A 194 -3.40 -25.73 9.50
N GLN A 195 -4.22 -25.90 8.46
CA GLN A 195 -3.76 -26.49 7.20
C GLN A 195 -2.91 -25.50 6.43
N ARG A 196 -3.35 -24.23 6.37
CA ARG A 196 -2.59 -23.18 5.69
C ARG A 196 -1.31 -22.82 6.43
N LEU A 197 -1.34 -22.80 7.76
CA LEU A 197 -0.14 -22.59 8.58
C LEU A 197 0.88 -23.72 8.38
N ALA A 198 0.44 -24.98 8.30
CA ALA A 198 1.32 -26.09 7.98
C ALA A 198 1.93 -25.96 6.56
N ALA A 199 1.13 -25.56 5.57
CA ALA A 199 1.62 -25.31 4.21
C ALA A 199 2.60 -24.13 4.14
N PHE A 200 2.33 -23.05 4.87
CA PHE A 200 3.25 -21.92 5.04
C PHE A 200 4.58 -22.40 5.60
N ARG A 201 4.57 -23.17 6.69
CA ARG A 201 5.82 -23.65 7.33
C ARG A 201 6.63 -24.58 6.44
N ALA A 202 5.95 -25.37 5.61
CA ALA A 202 6.61 -26.23 4.63
C ALA A 202 7.30 -25.45 3.50
N LEU A 203 6.82 -24.25 3.18
CA LEU A 203 7.34 -23.44 2.08
C LEU A 203 8.32 -22.36 2.54
N PHE A 204 7.96 -21.58 3.56
CA PHE A 204 8.72 -20.41 4.02
C PHE A 204 9.60 -20.68 5.25
N GLY A 205 9.30 -21.75 6.00
CA GLY A 205 9.99 -22.10 7.24
C GLY A 205 9.20 -21.77 8.52
N ASP A 206 9.86 -21.94 9.67
CA ASP A 206 9.21 -21.87 10.98
C ASP A 206 9.03 -20.42 11.47
N ASP A 207 7.80 -19.91 11.42
CA ASP A 207 7.42 -18.57 11.93
C ASP A 207 7.64 -18.37 13.44
N ARG A 208 7.89 -19.45 14.20
CA ARG A 208 8.07 -19.38 15.67
C ARG A 208 9.48 -18.99 16.08
N ILE A 209 10.40 -18.85 15.12
CA ILE A 209 11.73 -18.32 15.39
C ILE A 209 11.57 -16.93 16.01
N ASP A 210 12.40 -16.61 17.01
CA ASP A 210 12.34 -15.30 17.65
C ASP A 210 12.64 -14.19 16.63
N TYR A 211 11.61 -13.41 16.32
CA TYR A 211 11.64 -12.41 15.25
C TYR A 211 12.76 -11.38 15.44
N GLU A 212 12.89 -10.82 16.65
CA GLU A 212 13.92 -9.82 16.92
C GLU A 212 15.33 -10.39 16.81
N GLN A 213 15.54 -11.61 17.31
CA GLN A 213 16.84 -12.28 17.23
C GLN A 213 17.20 -12.62 15.78
N ALA A 214 16.21 -13.05 14.98
CA ALA A 214 16.39 -13.34 13.57
C ALA A 214 16.80 -12.09 12.79
N LEU A 215 16.11 -10.96 12.99
CA LEU A 215 16.48 -9.68 12.39
C LEU A 215 17.86 -9.20 12.85
N LYS A 216 18.19 -9.29 14.15
CA LYS A 216 19.53 -8.94 14.66
C LYS A 216 20.62 -9.78 14.00
N ALA A 217 20.38 -11.08 13.84
CA ALA A 217 21.32 -11.98 13.15
C ALA A 217 21.49 -11.61 11.67
N TYR A 218 20.40 -11.29 10.98
CA TYR A 218 20.42 -10.82 9.59
C TYR A 218 21.19 -9.51 9.45
N HIS A 219 20.91 -8.49 10.26
CA HIS A 219 21.64 -7.22 10.18
C HIS A 219 23.14 -7.35 10.51
N ALA A 220 23.52 -8.34 11.32
CA ALA A 220 24.92 -8.60 11.66
C ALA A 220 25.68 -9.38 10.57
N LYS A 221 25.02 -10.27 9.81
CA LYS A 221 25.68 -11.21 8.90
C LYS A 221 25.31 -11.02 7.42
N GLY A 222 24.17 -10.41 7.14
CA GLY A 222 23.53 -10.36 5.82
C GLY A 222 22.95 -11.70 5.37
N ALA A 223 22.40 -11.70 4.17
CA ALA A 223 21.96 -12.93 3.48
C ALA A 223 23.16 -13.76 3.02
N ALA A 224 22.97 -15.09 2.93
CA ALA A 224 23.97 -15.99 2.35
C ALA A 224 24.21 -15.67 0.85
N PRO A 225 25.43 -15.83 0.29
CA PRO A 225 25.73 -15.39 -1.07
C PRO A 225 24.84 -15.96 -2.20
N ASP A 226 24.20 -17.11 -1.96
CA ASP A 226 23.34 -17.86 -2.88
C ASP A 226 21.83 -17.70 -2.59
N TRP A 227 21.43 -16.72 -1.77
CA TRP A 227 20.05 -16.48 -1.38
C TRP A 227 19.06 -16.40 -2.55
N GLN A 228 19.50 -15.95 -3.73
CA GLN A 228 18.65 -15.78 -4.92
C GLN A 228 18.09 -17.10 -5.47
N GLN A 229 18.65 -18.25 -5.06
CA GLN A 229 18.13 -19.54 -5.49
C GLN A 229 16.78 -19.86 -4.85
N ASP A 230 16.55 -19.39 -3.62
CA ASP A 230 15.42 -19.80 -2.81
C ASP A 230 14.51 -18.62 -2.36
N HIS A 231 15.00 -17.38 -2.41
CA HIS A 231 14.27 -16.21 -1.89
C HIS A 231 14.15 -15.08 -2.91
N ILE A 232 13.07 -14.31 -2.81
CA ILE A 232 12.76 -13.20 -3.72
C ILE A 232 13.62 -11.95 -3.44
N SER A 233 14.12 -11.79 -2.22
CA SER A 233 15.01 -10.71 -1.81
C SER A 233 15.99 -11.19 -0.73
N ALA A 234 17.09 -10.46 -0.54
CA ALA A 234 18.00 -10.73 0.57
C ALA A 234 17.29 -10.57 1.93
N TYR A 235 16.38 -9.60 2.05
CA TYR A 235 15.66 -9.36 3.29
C TYR A 235 14.66 -10.47 3.63
N ALA A 236 14.10 -11.15 2.62
CA ALA A 236 13.27 -12.34 2.82
C ALA A 236 14.00 -13.46 3.58
N THR A 237 15.33 -13.54 3.53
CA THR A 237 16.08 -14.54 4.30
C THR A 237 16.11 -14.24 5.81
N SER A 238 15.64 -13.07 6.23
CA SER A 238 15.76 -12.62 7.62
C SER A 238 14.81 -13.36 8.56
N HIS A 239 13.62 -13.72 8.08
CA HIS A 239 12.62 -14.47 8.84
C HIS A 239 11.53 -15.04 7.90
N PRO A 240 10.95 -16.23 8.15
CA PRO A 240 9.88 -16.80 7.31
C PRO A 240 8.67 -15.88 7.12
N TRP A 241 8.37 -15.06 8.13
CA TRP A 241 7.30 -14.07 8.05
C TRP A 241 7.61 -12.92 7.09
N GLU A 242 8.88 -12.49 7.03
CA GLU A 242 9.37 -11.49 6.07
C GLU A 242 9.39 -12.05 4.66
N ASP A 243 9.78 -13.31 4.49
CA ASP A 243 9.75 -13.98 3.19
C ASP A 243 8.35 -14.00 2.59
N TRP A 244 7.33 -14.28 3.41
CA TRP A 244 5.95 -14.18 2.98
C TRP A 244 5.55 -12.77 2.57
N ALA A 245 5.87 -11.74 3.37
CA ALA A 245 5.51 -10.36 3.07
C ALA A 245 6.19 -9.85 1.79
N GLU A 246 7.47 -10.19 1.61
CA GLU A 246 8.25 -9.88 0.40
C GLU A 246 7.70 -10.62 -0.83
N THR A 247 7.37 -11.90 -0.69
CA THR A 247 6.78 -12.73 -1.76
C THR A 247 5.39 -12.22 -2.13
N TRP A 248 4.56 -11.87 -1.16
CA TRP A 248 3.25 -11.24 -1.37
C TRP A 248 3.39 -9.92 -2.14
N ALA A 249 4.33 -9.06 -1.70
CA ALA A 249 4.55 -7.77 -2.34
C ALA A 249 5.02 -7.91 -3.79
N HIS A 250 5.92 -8.86 -4.06
CA HIS A 250 6.38 -9.18 -5.41
C HIS A 250 5.27 -9.81 -6.27
N HIS A 251 4.46 -10.69 -5.70
CA HIS A 251 3.33 -11.29 -6.42
C HIS A 251 2.34 -10.22 -6.90
N LEU A 252 1.98 -9.26 -6.04
CA LEU A 252 1.15 -8.11 -6.43
C LEU A 252 1.84 -7.20 -7.45
N HIS A 253 3.17 -7.04 -7.34
CA HIS A 253 3.94 -6.28 -8.33
C HIS A 253 3.91 -6.90 -9.73
N ILE A 254 4.13 -8.22 -9.82
CA ILE A 254 4.08 -8.96 -11.07
C ILE A 254 2.66 -8.91 -11.65
N THR A 255 1.64 -9.15 -10.82
CA THR A 255 0.23 -9.13 -11.24
C THR A 255 -0.16 -7.78 -11.83
N ASP A 256 0.16 -6.68 -11.14
CA ASP A 256 -0.11 -5.34 -11.65
C ASP A 256 0.66 -5.04 -12.94
N THR A 257 1.88 -5.55 -13.09
CA THR A 257 2.69 -5.38 -14.30
C THR A 257 2.06 -6.12 -15.48
N LEU A 258 1.66 -7.38 -15.28
CA LEU A 258 0.99 -8.19 -16.31
C LEU A 258 -0.35 -7.58 -16.72
N GLU A 259 -1.11 -7.03 -15.77
CA GLU A 259 -2.36 -6.32 -16.05
C GLU A 259 -2.12 -5.11 -16.98
N MET A 260 -1.03 -4.38 -16.78
CA MET A 260 -0.67 -3.25 -17.65
C MET A 260 -0.23 -3.73 -19.04
N VAL A 261 0.56 -4.80 -19.13
CA VAL A 261 0.98 -5.40 -20.41
C VAL A 261 -0.24 -5.83 -21.22
N HIS A 262 -1.20 -6.50 -20.57
CA HIS A 262 -2.46 -6.88 -21.20
C HIS A 262 -3.23 -5.65 -21.70
N ALA A 263 -3.37 -4.61 -20.87
CA ALA A 263 -4.09 -3.39 -21.24
C ALA A 263 -3.44 -2.60 -22.40
N LEU A 264 -2.12 -2.74 -22.58
CA LEU A 264 -1.41 -2.13 -23.69
C LEU A 264 -1.60 -2.88 -25.02
N ASN A 265 -2.13 -4.11 -25.00
CA ASN A 265 -2.27 -4.97 -26.17
C ASN A 265 -0.97 -5.04 -26.97
N PHE A 266 0.17 -5.25 -26.29
CA PHE A 266 1.43 -5.50 -26.99
C PHE A 266 1.26 -6.74 -27.90
N PRO A 267 1.64 -6.64 -29.19
CA PRO A 267 1.51 -7.72 -30.16
C PRO A 267 2.41 -8.92 -29.86
#